data_AF-A0A5D2ID86-F1
#
_entry.id   AF-A0A5D2ID86-F1
#
_cell.length_a   1.000
_cell.length_b   1.000
_cell.length_c   1.000
_cell.angle_alpha   90.00
_cell.angle_beta   90.00
_cell.angle_gamma   90.00
#
_symmetry.space_group_name_H-M   'P 1'
#
loop_
_entity.id
_entity.type
_entity.pdbx_description
1 polymer ?
#
loop_
_entity_poly.entity_id
_entity_poly.type
_entity_poly.pdbx_seq_one_letter_code
_entity_poly.pdbx_strand_id
1 'polypeptide(L)'
;MTKTRGNFEVIEFEGEFTDSQIIVMLGENGRGKTTFIRMLAGLLTPDSVEGSDVEIPEFNVSYKPQKSSPRFPDTVRLLLHQRIRDSYMHPQFVSDVMKPLLIEQLMDEEVANLSVGELQRVALAWKACRSLFNR
;
A
#
# COMPACT_ATOMS: atom_id res chain seq x y z
N MET A 1 -9.32 2.12 18.88
CA MET A 1 -9.85 0.94 18.16
C MET A 1 -9.28 -0.33 18.79
N THR A 2 -10.10 -1.37 18.97
CA THR A 2 -9.68 -2.63 19.63
C THR A 2 -9.97 -3.84 18.75
N LYS A 3 -9.07 -4.84 18.76
CA LYS A 3 -9.26 -6.11 18.05
C LYS A 3 -8.67 -7.28 18.82
N THR A 4 -9.39 -8.37 18.95
CA THR A 4 -8.90 -9.60 19.59
C THR A 4 -8.78 -10.71 18.55
N ARG A 5 -7.66 -11.43 18.53
CA ARG A 5 -7.43 -12.61 17.68
C ARG A 5 -6.93 -13.78 18.52
N GLY A 6 -7.84 -14.66 18.93
CA GLY A 6 -7.52 -15.80 19.78
C GLY A 6 -6.99 -15.33 21.15
N ASN A 7 -5.83 -15.82 21.57
CA ASN A 7 -5.18 -15.41 22.82
C ASN A 7 -4.39 -14.09 22.72
N PHE A 8 -4.47 -13.39 21.59
CA PHE A 8 -3.77 -12.14 21.35
C PHE A 8 -4.77 -10.99 21.33
N GLU A 9 -4.77 -10.18 22.38
CA GLU A 9 -5.44 -8.88 22.39
C GLU A 9 -4.56 -7.88 21.64
N VAL A 10 -5.09 -7.32 20.55
CA VAL A 10 -4.43 -6.22 19.85
C VAL A 10 -4.80 -4.95 20.61
N ILE A 11 -3.74 -4.41 21.18
CA ILE A 11 -3.60 -3.18 21.97
C ILE A 11 -4.50 -2.06 21.44
N GLU A 12 -5.10 -1.33 22.37
CA GLU A 12 -5.79 -0.07 22.13
C GLU A 12 -4.82 0.94 21.50
N PHE A 13 -5.17 1.40 20.30
CA PHE A 13 -4.43 2.45 19.61
C PHE A 13 -5.24 3.74 19.67
N GLU A 14 -4.68 4.74 20.35
CA GLU A 14 -5.11 6.13 20.34
C GLU A 14 -4.05 6.97 19.64
N GLY A 15 -4.48 7.94 18.85
CA GLY A 15 -3.59 8.86 18.16
C GLY A 15 -4.33 9.72 17.14
N GLU A 16 -3.75 10.87 16.85
CA GLU A 16 -4.26 11.80 15.86
C GLU A 16 -3.39 11.73 14.59
N PHE A 17 -4.05 11.84 13.43
CA PHE A 17 -3.41 11.90 12.13
C PHE A 17 -3.73 13.26 11.53
N THR A 18 -2.71 13.99 11.07
CA THR A 18 -2.94 15.24 10.33
C THR A 18 -2.42 15.12 8.90
N ASP A 19 -2.92 15.98 8.02
CA ASP A 19 -2.57 15.97 6.62
C ASP A 19 -1.06 16.16 6.41
N SER A 20 -0.54 15.49 5.38
CA SER A 20 0.88 15.56 4.98
C SER A 20 1.89 15.04 6.02
N GLN A 21 1.44 14.28 7.02
CA GLN A 21 2.35 13.62 7.96
C GLN A 21 2.84 12.26 7.47
N ILE A 22 4.09 11.95 7.82
CA ILE A 22 4.67 10.62 7.67
C ILE A 22 4.82 10.02 9.06
N ILE A 23 4.07 8.96 9.33
CA ILE A 23 4.08 8.26 10.62
C ILE A 23 4.78 6.91 10.44
N VAL A 24 5.76 6.65 11.30
CA VAL A 24 6.53 5.40 11.30
C VAL A 24 6.12 4.56 12.50
N MET A 25 5.67 3.33 12.25
CA MET A 25 5.29 2.37 13.28
C MET A 25 6.42 1.35 13.50
N LEU A 26 6.97 1.31 14.72
CA LEU A 26 8.08 0.44 15.09
C LEU A 26 7.69 -0.69 16.05
N GLY A 27 8.58 -1.67 16.19
CA GLY A 27 8.55 -2.69 17.23
C GLY A 27 8.65 -4.12 16.68
N GLU A 28 8.49 -5.09 17.57
CA GLU A 28 8.69 -6.51 17.24
C GLU A 28 7.61 -7.09 16.32
N ASN A 29 7.99 -8.15 15.59
CA ASN A 29 7.05 -8.98 14.83
C ASN A 29 6.02 -9.62 15.77
N GLY A 30 4.75 -9.67 15.36
CA GLY A 30 3.67 -10.26 16.17
C GLY A 30 2.94 -9.28 17.09
N ARG A 31 3.43 -8.05 17.29
CA ARG A 31 2.78 -7.02 18.14
C ARG A 31 1.58 -6.30 17.50
N GLY A 32 0.96 -6.88 16.46
CA GLY A 32 -0.26 -6.32 15.87
C GLY A 32 -0.10 -5.18 14.85
N LYS A 33 1.12 -4.75 14.47
CA LYS A 33 1.33 -3.68 13.46
C LYS A 33 0.60 -3.93 12.14
N THR A 34 0.77 -5.13 11.59
CA THR A 34 0.10 -5.53 10.34
C THR A 34 -1.42 -5.60 10.52
N THR A 35 -1.90 -5.97 11.71
CA THR A 35 -3.33 -5.96 12.05
C THR A 35 -3.87 -4.54 12.05
N PHE A 36 -3.18 -3.61 12.71
CA PHE A 36 -3.56 -2.20 12.79
C PHE A 36 -3.62 -1.53 11.41
N ILE A 37 -2.59 -1.71 10.58
CA ILE A 37 -2.58 -1.15 9.21
C ILE A 37 -3.73 -1.72 8.37
N ARG A 38 -4.11 -3.01 8.55
CA ARG A 38 -5.26 -3.59 7.86
C ARG A 38 -6.59 -3.02 8.33
N MET A 39 -6.71 -2.66 9.61
CA MET A 39 -7.90 -1.97 10.11
C MET A 39 -8.01 -0.56 9.51
N LEU A 40 -6.91 0.21 9.51
CA LEU A 40 -6.88 1.53 8.86
C LEU A 40 -7.18 1.48 7.36
N ALA A 41 -6.75 0.42 6.67
CA ALA A 41 -7.04 0.22 5.25
C ALA A 41 -8.46 -0.30 4.96
N GLY A 42 -9.31 -0.48 5.98
CA GLY A 42 -10.66 -1.06 5.83
C GLY A 42 -10.68 -2.54 5.46
N LEU A 43 -9.52 -3.23 5.53
CA LEU A 43 -9.38 -4.65 5.19
C LEU A 43 -9.69 -5.59 6.37
N LEU A 44 -9.83 -5.03 7.58
CA LEU A 44 -10.16 -5.76 8.79
C LEU A 44 -11.07 -4.89 9.66
N THR A 45 -12.25 -5.37 10.01
CA THR A 45 -13.15 -4.67 10.93
C THR A 45 -12.66 -4.78 12.38
N PRO A 46 -12.57 -3.67 13.14
CA PRO A 46 -12.30 -3.71 14.58
C PRO A 46 -13.46 -4.38 15.34
N ASP A 47 -13.20 -4.89 16.54
CA ASP A 47 -14.23 -5.49 17.40
C ASP A 47 -15.00 -4.43 18.18
N SER A 48 -14.29 -3.39 18.64
CA SER A 48 -14.86 -2.22 19.29
C SER A 48 -14.15 -0.95 18.82
N VAL A 49 -14.93 0.12 18.71
CA VAL A 49 -14.44 1.49 18.56
C VAL A 49 -15.05 2.27 19.73
N GLU A 50 -14.23 2.70 20.68
CA GLU A 50 -14.71 3.59 21.74
C GLU A 50 -14.90 5.00 21.17
N GLY A 51 -16.03 5.63 21.51
CA GLY A 51 -16.53 6.87 20.88
C GLY A 51 -17.69 6.58 19.94
N SER A 52 -18.91 6.84 20.40
CA SER A 52 -20.21 6.51 19.76
C SER A 52 -20.45 7.07 18.36
N ASP A 53 -19.56 7.93 17.85
CA ASP A 53 -19.78 8.72 16.64
C ASP A 53 -18.54 8.76 15.71
N VAL A 54 -17.56 7.88 15.93
CA VAL A 54 -16.38 7.80 15.05
C VAL A 54 -16.72 6.94 13.84
N GLU A 55 -17.39 7.54 12.84
CA GLU A 55 -17.33 7.02 11.49
C GLU A 55 -15.86 7.01 11.07
N ILE A 56 -15.29 5.83 10.83
CA ILE A 56 -13.95 5.72 10.22
C ILE A 56 -14.09 6.43 8.87
N PRO A 57 -13.41 7.56 8.64
CA PRO A 57 -13.60 8.32 7.41
C PRO A 57 -13.30 7.41 6.21
N GLU A 58 -14.11 7.48 5.16
CA GLU A 58 -13.82 6.78 3.92
C GLU A 58 -12.59 7.40 3.25
N PHE A 59 -11.40 6.93 3.64
CA PHE A 59 -10.15 7.34 3.03
C PHE A 59 -9.92 6.56 1.74
N ASN A 60 -9.42 7.24 0.70
CA ASN A 60 -8.91 6.58 -0.50
C ASN A 60 -7.54 5.95 -0.21
N VAL A 61 -7.52 4.82 0.50
CA VAL A 61 -6.28 4.19 0.99
C VAL A 61 -5.58 3.38 -0.10
N SER A 62 -4.27 3.61 -0.27
CA SER A 62 -3.40 2.74 -1.06
C SER A 62 -2.59 1.82 -0.13
N TYR A 63 -2.95 0.54 -0.10
CA TYR A 63 -2.30 -0.47 0.74
C TYR A 63 -1.32 -1.35 -0.05
N LYS A 64 -0.10 -1.53 0.48
CA LYS A 64 0.90 -2.50 0.01
C LYS A 64 1.05 -3.63 1.06
N PRO A 65 0.69 -4.89 0.73
CA PRO A 65 0.88 -6.02 1.63
C PRO A 65 2.36 -6.29 1.92
N GLN A 66 2.66 -6.75 3.14
CA GLN A 66 4.02 -7.16 3.53
C GLN A 66 4.51 -8.38 2.75
N LYS A 67 3.60 -9.28 2.36
CA LYS A 67 3.85 -10.41 1.44
C LYS A 67 2.98 -10.21 0.22
N SER A 68 3.56 -9.77 -0.88
CA SER A 68 2.89 -9.75 -2.19
C SER A 68 3.89 -10.18 -3.24
N SER A 69 3.71 -11.38 -3.77
CA SER A 69 4.21 -11.72 -5.10
C SER A 69 3.00 -11.70 -6.04
N PRO A 70 2.76 -10.61 -6.78
CA PRO A 70 1.82 -10.70 -7.89
C PRO A 70 2.37 -11.74 -8.87
N ARG A 71 1.68 -12.87 -8.98
CA ARG A 71 1.88 -13.78 -10.11
C ARG A 71 1.16 -13.17 -11.29
N PHE A 72 1.82 -12.22 -11.94
CA PHE A 72 1.36 -11.66 -13.19
C PHE A 72 2.12 -12.40 -14.30
N PRO A 73 1.42 -13.04 -15.24
CA PRO A 73 2.07 -13.91 -16.24
C PRO A 73 2.77 -13.14 -17.36
N ASP A 74 2.65 -11.80 -17.40
CA ASP A 74 3.20 -10.97 -18.48
C ASP A 74 4.27 -9.98 -17.96
N THR A 75 4.67 -9.06 -18.83
CA THR A 75 5.69 -8.05 -18.57
C THR A 75 5.22 -6.93 -17.66
N VAL A 76 6.17 -6.21 -17.05
CA VAL A 76 5.91 -5.02 -16.24
C VAL A 76 5.13 -3.96 -17.02
N ARG A 77 5.45 -3.77 -18.30
CA ARG A 77 4.74 -2.84 -19.19
C ARG A 77 3.25 -3.14 -19.25
N LEU A 78 2.88 -4.41 -19.46
CA LEU A 78 1.48 -4.80 -19.53
C LEU A 78 0.78 -4.65 -18.17
N LEU A 79 1.46 -4.99 -17.07
CA LEU A 79 0.96 -4.82 -15.71
C LEU A 79 0.60 -3.35 -15.41
N LEU A 80 1.50 -2.42 -15.75
CA LEU A 80 1.28 -1.00 -15.55
C LEU A 80 0.17 -0.50 -16.48
N HIS A 81 0.21 -0.84 -17.76
CA HIS A 81 -0.79 -0.38 -18.72
C HIS A 81 -2.21 -0.85 -18.36
N GLN A 82 -2.39 -2.10 -17.90
CA GLN A 82 -3.70 -2.60 -17.46
C GLN A 82 -4.31 -1.80 -16.31
N ARG A 83 -3.48 -1.29 -15.38
CA ARG A 83 -3.97 -0.63 -14.17
C ARG A 83 -4.02 0.89 -14.27
N ILE A 84 -2.99 1.46 -14.87
CA ILE A 84 -2.72 2.90 -14.90
C ILE A 84 -2.70 3.46 -16.32
N ARG A 85 -3.06 2.66 -17.33
CA ARG A 85 -3.20 3.07 -18.74
C ARG A 85 -2.00 3.86 -19.21
N ASP A 86 -2.18 5.09 -19.70
CA ASP A 86 -1.09 5.94 -20.21
C ASP A 86 -0.52 6.86 -19.12
N SER A 87 -1.04 6.81 -17.88
CA SER A 87 -0.56 7.64 -16.78
C SER A 87 0.91 7.36 -16.43
N TYR A 88 1.45 6.17 -16.75
CA TYR A 88 2.89 5.90 -16.58
C TYR A 88 3.78 6.69 -17.55
N MET A 89 3.21 7.21 -18.64
CA MET A 89 3.89 8.06 -19.60
C MET A 89 3.78 9.55 -19.27
N HIS A 90 2.96 9.92 -18.29
CA HIS A 90 2.78 11.31 -17.89
C HIS A 90 4.10 11.90 -17.36
N PRO A 91 4.56 13.09 -17.82
CA PRO A 91 5.88 13.61 -17.46
C PRO A 91 6.15 13.70 -15.96
N GLN A 92 5.15 14.10 -15.18
CA GLN A 92 5.26 14.17 -13.72
C GLN A 92 5.38 12.79 -13.08
N PHE A 93 4.63 11.79 -13.59
CA PHE A 93 4.72 10.43 -13.07
C PHE A 93 6.06 9.79 -13.44
N VAL A 94 6.58 10.10 -14.62
CA VAL A 94 7.92 9.66 -15.04
C VAL A 94 8.99 10.23 -14.11
N SER A 95 8.94 11.53 -13.84
CA SER A 95 9.88 12.23 -12.96
C SER A 95 9.82 11.75 -11.51
N ASP A 96 8.61 11.59 -10.97
CA ASP A 96 8.41 11.38 -9.53
C ASP A 96 8.38 9.89 -9.15
N VAL A 97 8.07 9.00 -10.11
CA VAL A 97 7.85 7.57 -9.84
C VAL A 97 8.73 6.69 -10.72
N MET A 98 8.66 6.81 -12.06
CA MET A 98 9.32 5.85 -12.95
C MET A 98 10.85 5.91 -12.87
N LYS A 99 11.42 7.12 -12.91
CA LYS A 99 12.88 7.32 -12.82
C LYS A 99 13.44 7.00 -11.43
N PRO A 100 12.87 7.51 -10.31
CA PRO A 100 13.42 7.21 -8.98
C PRO A 100 13.34 5.74 -8.60
N LEU A 101 12.30 5.03 -9.07
CA LEU A 101 12.13 3.59 -8.84
C LEU A 101 12.82 2.72 -9.91
N LEU A 102 13.48 3.32 -10.89
CA LEU A 102 14.18 2.64 -11.99
C LEU A 102 13.29 1.61 -12.70
N ILE A 103 12.06 2.01 -13.02
CA ILE A 103 11.07 1.11 -13.66
C ILE A 103 11.30 1.00 -15.17
N GLU A 104 11.87 2.03 -15.80
CA GLU A 104 12.11 2.07 -17.25
C GLU A 104 12.90 0.85 -17.75
N GLN A 105 13.95 0.45 -17.02
CA GLN A 105 14.76 -0.73 -17.35
C GLN A 105 14.06 -2.08 -17.11
N LEU A 106 12.95 -2.08 -16.36
CA LEU A 106 12.19 -3.29 -16.03
C LEU A 106 10.97 -3.48 -16.93
N MET A 107 10.67 -2.53 -17.81
CA MET A 107 9.41 -2.50 -18.57
C MET A 107 9.17 -3.77 -19.40
N ASP A 108 10.24 -4.31 -19.99
CA ASP A 108 10.17 -5.45 -20.89
C ASP A 108 10.47 -6.79 -20.20
N GLU A 109 10.79 -6.75 -18.89
CA GLU A 109 10.98 -7.94 -18.07
C GLU A 109 9.64 -8.57 -17.68
N GLU A 110 9.61 -9.90 -17.63
CA GLU A 110 8.49 -10.64 -17.07
C GLU A 110 8.42 -10.47 -15.55
N VAL A 111 7.23 -10.21 -15.02
CA VAL A 111 7.02 -10.00 -13.57
C VAL A 111 7.47 -11.22 -12.76
N ALA A 112 7.43 -12.42 -13.34
CA ALA A 112 7.86 -13.66 -12.72
C ALA A 112 9.38 -13.74 -12.49
N ASN A 113 10.19 -13.03 -13.29
CA ASN A 113 11.65 -13.09 -13.25
C ASN A 113 12.28 -11.99 -12.38
N LEU A 114 11.47 -11.05 -11.89
CA LEU A 114 11.95 -9.95 -11.06
C LEU A 114 12.44 -10.44 -9.69
N SER A 115 13.55 -9.85 -9.24
CA SER A 115 13.97 -9.98 -7.85
C SER A 115 12.91 -9.41 -6.90
N VAL A 116 12.96 -9.82 -5.63
CA VAL A 116 12.03 -9.29 -4.61
C VAL A 116 12.10 -7.76 -4.51
N GLY A 117 13.29 -7.17 -4.65
CA GLY A 117 13.48 -5.72 -4.63
C GLY A 117 12.87 -5.03 -5.85
N GLU A 118 13.06 -5.56 -7.05
CA GLU A 118 12.45 -5.04 -8.28
C GLU A 118 10.93 -5.14 -8.24
N LEU A 119 10.41 -6.29 -7.82
CA LEU A 119 8.99 -6.51 -7.63
C LEU A 119 8.39 -5.51 -6.64
N GLN A 120 9.13 -5.18 -5.57
CA GLN A 120 8.72 -4.17 -4.61
C GLN A 120 8.67 -2.76 -5.21
N ARG A 121 9.62 -2.40 -6.09
CA ARG A 121 9.64 -1.11 -6.80
C ARG A 121 8.48 -1.02 -7.80
N VAL A 122 8.28 -2.07 -8.61
CA VAL A 122 7.15 -2.16 -9.53
C VAL A 122 5.81 -2.06 -8.78
N ALA A 123 5.67 -2.76 -7.66
CA ALA A 123 4.48 -2.68 -6.82
C ALA A 123 4.22 -1.28 -6.25
N LEU A 124 5.28 -0.53 -5.90
CA LEU A 124 5.15 0.87 -5.47
C LEU A 124 4.66 1.75 -6.62
N ALA A 125 5.28 1.65 -7.80
CA ALA A 125 4.87 2.42 -8.97
C ALA A 125 3.41 2.13 -9.36
N TRP A 126 3.03 0.85 -9.38
CA TRP A 126 1.67 0.39 -9.67
C TRP A 126 0.62 0.97 -8.70
N LYS A 127 0.99 1.18 -7.44
CA LYS A 127 0.11 1.74 -6.39
C LYS A 127 0.10 3.27 -6.33
N ALA A 128 1.19 3.93 -6.72
CA ALA A 128 1.35 5.39 -6.63
C ALA A 128 0.36 6.17 -7.50
N CYS A 129 0.00 5.62 -8.66
CA CYS A 129 -0.86 6.31 -9.63
C CYS A 129 -2.28 6.61 -9.11
N ARG A 130 -2.82 5.78 -8.22
CA ARG A 130 -4.13 6.03 -7.60
C ARG A 130 -4.16 7.29 -6.73
N SER A 131 -3.00 7.72 -6.22
CA SER A 131 -2.88 8.93 -5.40
C SER A 131 -2.62 10.18 -6.25
N LEU A 132 -1.80 10.06 -7.30
CA LEU A 132 -1.35 11.20 -8.10
C LEU A 132 -2.39 11.73 -9.10
N PHE A 133 -3.32 10.90 -9.59
CA PHE A 133 -4.29 11.28 -10.63
C PHE A 133 -5.74 11.36 -10.14
N ASN A 134 -5.98 11.14 -8.85
CA ASN A 134 -7.33 11.18 -8.26
C ASN A 134 -7.50 12.39 -7.31
N ARG A 135 -6.75 13.47 -7.58
CA ARG A 135 -6.98 14.81 -7.03
C ARG A 135 -7.82 15.62 -8.00
#